data_AF-A0A7S1UQG9-F1
#
_entry.id   AF-A0A7S1UQG9-F1
#
_cell.length_a   1.000
_cell.length_b   1.000
_cell.length_c   1.000
_cell.angle_alpha   90.00
_cell.angle_beta   90.00
_cell.angle_gamma   90.00
#
_symmetry.space_group_name_H-M   'P 1'
#
loop_
_entity.id
_entity.type
_entity.pdbx_description
1 polymer ?
#
loop_
_entity_poly.entity_id
_entity_poly.type
_entity_poly.pdbx_seq_one_letter_code
_entity_poly.pdbx_strand_id
1 'polypeptide(L)'
;TSDVSSPDRRHRDQNLRAPQQPSPTSRKMIEVLPGVELELHGSHDTNDAIRMGLTRSTTCLECSASLGVIDCARHVLCPCCRSVSPILGIGSEVKGGVGLGFVVQEEAAAARRPTWQRR
;
A
#
# COMPACT_ATOMS: atom_id res chain seq x y z
N THR A 1 38.35 39.90 -42.71
CA THR A 1 39.00 38.96 -41.78
C THR A 1 38.79 39.49 -40.38
N SER A 2 38.11 38.86 -39.43
CA SER A 2 37.59 37.51 -39.25
C SER A 2 36.71 37.55 -37.98
N ASP A 3 35.74 36.62 -37.87
CA ASP A 3 35.26 35.97 -36.61
C ASP A 3 34.63 36.85 -35.49
N VAL A 4 33.55 36.50 -34.76
CA VAL A 4 32.74 35.28 -34.51
C VAL A 4 31.51 35.77 -33.68
N SER A 5 30.26 35.29 -33.80
CA SER A 5 29.70 34.22 -32.95
C SER A 5 28.17 34.08 -33.08
N SER A 6 27.73 32.87 -33.45
CA SER A 6 26.55 32.11 -32.97
C SER A 6 25.11 32.68 -33.00
N PRO A 7 24.19 32.03 -33.72
CA PRO A 7 22.77 31.97 -33.35
C PRO A 7 22.53 30.72 -32.50
N ASP A 8 22.51 30.86 -31.18
CA ASP A 8 22.08 29.78 -30.26
C ASP A 8 20.96 30.30 -29.35
N ARG A 9 19.71 30.07 -29.77
CA ARG A 9 18.56 29.99 -28.86
C ARG A 9 17.66 28.85 -29.28
N ARG A 10 18.17 27.65 -29.01
CA ARG A 10 17.48 26.52 -28.37
C ARG A 10 15.95 26.52 -28.51
N HIS A 11 15.49 25.53 -29.28
CA HIS A 11 14.33 24.70 -28.94
C HIS A 11 14.11 24.66 -27.42
N ARG A 12 13.08 25.35 -26.94
CA ARG A 12 12.67 25.29 -25.53
C ARG A 12 11.22 24.85 -25.46
N ASP A 13 11.07 23.52 -25.39
CA ASP A 13 10.17 22.84 -24.46
C ASP A 13 8.75 23.39 -24.36
N GLN A 14 7.97 23.31 -25.43
CA GLN A 14 6.51 23.29 -25.31
C GLN A 14 6.03 21.86 -25.09
N ASN A 15 6.49 21.25 -23.99
CA ASN A 15 5.84 20.09 -23.40
C ASN A 15 5.23 20.50 -22.07
N LEU A 16 4.33 21.48 -22.13
CA LEU A 16 3.39 21.77 -21.07
C LEU A 16 2.41 20.60 -21.02
N ARG A 17 2.83 19.50 -20.39
CA ARG A 17 1.92 18.42 -20.01
C ARG A 17 0.81 19.05 -19.20
N ALA A 18 -0.39 19.09 -19.77
CA ALA A 18 -1.59 19.48 -19.08
C ALA A 18 -1.69 18.75 -17.72
N PRO A 19 -2.27 19.36 -16.68
CA PRO A 19 -2.60 18.65 -15.45
C PRO A 19 -3.41 17.41 -15.83
N GLN A 20 -2.81 16.24 -15.70
CA GLN A 20 -3.49 14.97 -15.91
C GLN A 20 -4.56 14.91 -14.81
N GLN A 21 -5.81 15.20 -15.16
CA GLN A 21 -6.92 15.01 -14.24
C GLN A 21 -6.88 13.56 -13.77
N PRO A 22 -6.95 13.27 -12.45
CA PRO A 22 -7.00 11.91 -11.98
C PRO A 22 -8.29 11.28 -12.52
N SER A 23 -8.18 10.48 -13.57
CA SER A 23 -9.24 9.57 -14.00
C SER A 23 -9.66 8.75 -12.77
N PRO A 24 -10.96 8.46 -12.57
CA PRO A 24 -11.42 7.67 -11.45
C PRO A 24 -10.58 6.39 -11.42
N THR A 25 -9.76 6.27 -10.38
CA THR A 25 -8.78 5.18 -10.26
C THR A 25 -9.59 3.89 -10.25
N SER A 26 -9.45 3.08 -11.30
CA SER A 26 -10.04 1.75 -11.32
C SER A 26 -9.53 1.02 -10.09
N ARG A 27 -10.44 0.74 -9.15
CA ARG A 27 -10.07 0.03 -7.94
C ARG A 27 -9.57 -1.34 -8.35
N LYS A 28 -8.42 -1.73 -7.81
CA LYS A 28 -7.79 -3.00 -8.17
C LYS A 28 -8.56 -4.12 -7.49
N MET A 29 -8.95 -5.13 -8.24
CA MET A 29 -9.53 -6.37 -7.71
C MET A 29 -8.42 -7.42 -7.60
N ILE A 30 -8.47 -8.24 -6.55
CA ILE A 30 -7.58 -9.40 -6.40
C ILE A 30 -8.40 -10.65 -6.07
N GLU A 31 -8.01 -11.77 -6.66
CA GLU A 31 -8.58 -13.08 -6.35
C GLU A 31 -7.95 -13.60 -5.04
N VAL A 32 -8.79 -13.88 -4.04
CA VAL A 32 -8.37 -14.37 -2.73
C VAL A 32 -8.65 -15.87 -2.53
N LEU A 33 -9.61 -16.40 -3.28
CA LEU A 33 -9.97 -17.82 -3.38
C LEU A 33 -10.45 -18.07 -4.82
N PRO A 34 -10.46 -19.32 -5.32
CA PRO A 34 -10.96 -19.62 -6.66
C PRO A 34 -12.35 -19.03 -6.92
N GLY A 35 -12.42 -18.07 -7.85
CA GLY A 35 -13.66 -17.37 -8.22
C GLY A 35 -14.16 -16.33 -7.21
N VAL A 36 -13.36 -15.98 -6.20
CA VAL A 36 -13.69 -14.95 -5.20
C VAL A 36 -12.72 -13.78 -5.33
N GLU A 37 -13.21 -12.67 -5.87
CA GLU A 37 -12.46 -11.43 -6.00
C GLU A 37 -12.90 -10.40 -4.96
N LEU A 38 -11.92 -9.70 -4.39
CA LEU A 38 -12.15 -8.60 -3.46
C LEU A 38 -11.39 -7.36 -3.91
N GLU A 39 -11.95 -6.20 -3.57
CA GLU A 39 -11.30 -4.91 -3.79
C GLU A 39 -10.04 -4.79 -2.93
N LEU A 40 -8.94 -4.34 -3.53
CA LEU A 40 -7.68 -4.06 -2.84
C LEU A 40 -7.61 -2.56 -2.48
N HIS A 41 -7.60 -2.27 -1.19
CA HIS A 41 -7.28 -0.94 -0.68
C HIS A 41 -5.78 -0.72 -0.78
N GLY A 42 -5.37 0.17 -1.67
CA GLY A 42 -3.97 0.35 -2.04
C GLY A 42 -3.17 1.10 -0.97
N SER A 43 -1.90 1.37 -1.29
CA SER A 43 -1.01 2.15 -0.42
C SER A 43 -1.52 3.58 -0.20
N HIS A 44 -2.17 4.18 -1.19
CA HIS A 44 -2.79 5.50 -1.07
C HIS A 44 -3.86 5.49 0.03
N ASP A 45 -4.87 4.61 -0.08
CA ASP A 45 -5.94 4.49 0.90
C ASP A 45 -5.41 4.13 2.30
N THR A 46 -4.40 3.26 2.35
CA THR A 46 -3.74 2.87 3.60
C THR A 46 -3.06 4.08 4.26
N ASN A 47 -2.32 4.88 3.49
CA ASN A 47 -1.66 6.09 4.01
C ASN A 47 -2.66 7.16 4.45
N ASP A 48 -3.78 7.31 3.74
CA ASP A 48 -4.87 8.22 4.13
C ASP A 48 -5.48 7.78 5.46
N ALA A 49 -5.79 6.49 5.58
CA ALA A 49 -6.33 5.90 6.80
C ALA A 49 -5.39 6.07 8.00
N ILE A 50 -4.08 5.87 7.81
CA ILE A 50 -3.06 6.11 8.85
C ILE A 50 -3.11 7.57 9.31
N ARG A 51 -3.13 8.52 8.37
CA ARG A 51 -3.19 9.96 8.69
C ARG A 51 -4.47 10.37 9.41
N MET A 52 -5.57 9.71 9.11
CA MET A 52 -6.89 9.97 9.70
C MET A 52 -7.15 9.16 10.99
N GLY A 53 -6.27 8.24 11.36
CA GLY A 53 -6.49 7.32 12.49
C GLY A 53 -7.60 6.29 12.24
N LEU A 54 -7.92 6.00 10.98
CA LEU A 54 -8.95 5.05 10.55
C LEU A 54 -8.36 3.65 10.28
N THR A 55 -7.59 3.17 11.25
CA THR A 55 -6.89 1.89 11.18
C THR A 55 -7.16 1.07 12.42
N ARG A 56 -7.16 -0.25 12.26
CA ARG A 56 -7.23 -1.23 13.35
C ARG A 56 -5.98 -2.09 13.41
N SER A 57 -5.71 -2.57 14.62
CA SER A 57 -4.73 -3.62 14.86
C SER A 57 -5.34 -4.99 14.60
N THR A 58 -4.55 -5.90 14.04
CA THR A 58 -4.88 -7.30 13.81
C THR A 58 -3.62 -8.15 13.89
N THR A 59 -3.78 -9.46 13.96
CA THR A 59 -2.67 -10.41 13.98
C THR A 59 -2.74 -11.28 12.73
N CYS A 60 -1.61 -11.40 12.02
CA CYS A 60 -1.53 -12.31 10.89
C CYS A 60 -1.72 -13.75 11.36
N LEU A 61 -2.65 -14.49 10.73
CA LEU A 61 -2.93 -15.89 11.11
C LEU A 61 -1.81 -16.87 10.72
N GLU A 62 -0.94 -16.49 9.80
CA GLU A 62 0.16 -17.35 9.30
C GLU A 62 1.46 -17.13 10.09
N CYS A 63 1.94 -15.88 10.17
CA CYS A 63 3.23 -15.57 10.79
C CYS A 63 3.13 -14.91 12.17
N SER A 64 1.91 -14.72 12.69
CA SER A 64 1.64 -14.11 14.00
C SER A 64 2.15 -12.68 14.18
N ALA A 65 2.49 -11.98 13.10
CA ALA A 65 2.91 -10.59 13.16
C ALA A 65 1.74 -9.69 13.61
N SER A 66 2.03 -8.72 14.48
CA SER A 66 1.11 -7.62 14.82
C SER A 66 1.10 -6.59 13.69
N LEU A 67 -0.08 -6.36 13.11
CA LEU A 67 -0.28 -5.55 11.93
C LEU A 67 -1.34 -4.48 12.17
N GLY A 68 -1.16 -3.32 11.55
CA GLY A 68 -2.19 -2.33 11.34
C GLY A 68 -2.79 -2.49 9.95
N VAL A 69 -4.07 -2.20 9.81
CA VAL A 69 -4.80 -2.29 8.54
C VAL A 69 -5.94 -1.27 8.52
N ILE A 70 -6.34 -0.81 7.33
CA ILE A 70 -7.48 0.09 7.15
C ILE A 70 -8.77 -0.50 7.76
N ASP A 71 -9.55 0.33 8.45
CA ASP A 71 -10.71 -0.12 9.24
C ASP A 71 -11.83 -0.78 8.43
N CYS A 72 -12.00 -0.38 7.16
CA CYS A 72 -13.02 -0.93 6.28
C CYS A 72 -12.63 -2.25 5.60
N ALA A 73 -11.38 -2.71 5.76
CA ALA A 73 -10.95 -3.98 5.21
C ALA A 73 -11.54 -5.16 6.00
N ARG A 74 -11.82 -6.25 5.29
CA ARG A 74 -12.20 -7.54 5.85
C ARG A 74 -11.07 -8.56 5.88
N HIS A 75 -10.11 -8.38 4.99
CA HIS A 75 -8.94 -9.21 4.89
C HIS A 75 -7.71 -8.32 4.96
N VAL A 76 -6.61 -8.89 5.43
CA VAL A 76 -5.31 -8.22 5.46
C VAL A 76 -4.32 -8.99 4.61
N LEU A 77 -3.63 -8.30 3.71
CA LEU A 77 -2.43 -8.82 3.06
C LEU A 77 -1.23 -8.55 3.96
N CYS A 78 -0.64 -9.62 4.51
CA CYS A 78 0.48 -9.51 5.43
C CYS A 78 1.76 -9.04 4.72
N PRO A 79 2.45 -7.97 5.18
CA PRO A 79 3.70 -7.52 4.57
C PRO A 79 4.88 -8.45 4.87
N CYS A 80 4.79 -9.27 5.92
CA CYS A 80 5.88 -10.15 6.36
C CYS A 80 5.91 -11.47 5.58
N CYS A 81 4.76 -12.15 5.44
CA CYS A 81 4.68 -13.48 4.80
C CYS A 81 3.83 -13.50 3.52
N ARG A 82 3.21 -12.37 3.13
CA ARG A 82 2.38 -12.24 1.91
C ARG A 82 1.11 -13.09 1.88
N SER A 83 0.71 -13.69 3.01
CA SER A 83 -0.58 -14.35 3.13
C SER A 83 -1.71 -13.33 3.17
N VAL A 84 -2.85 -13.65 2.56
CA VAL A 84 -4.12 -12.95 2.78
C VAL A 84 -4.89 -13.71 3.86
N SER A 85 -5.30 -13.03 4.92
CA SER A 85 -6.07 -13.64 6.01
C SER A 85 -7.28 -12.78 6.41
N PRO A 86 -8.39 -13.39 6.84
CA PRO A 86 -9.53 -12.64 7.36
C PRO A 86 -9.16 -11.91 8.66
N ILE A 87 -9.70 -10.71 8.83
CA ILE A 87 -9.57 -9.94 10.07
C ILE A 87 -10.67 -10.41 11.03
N LEU A 88 -10.26 -10.93 12.19
CA LEU A 88 -11.18 -11.44 13.20
C LEU A 88 -11.92 -10.30 13.90
N GLY A 89 -13.14 -10.57 14.38
CA GLY A 89 -13.95 -9.60 15.14
C GLY A 89 -14.73 -8.59 14.28
N ILE A 90 -14.72 -8.73 12.94
CA ILE A 90 -15.54 -7.91 12.04
C ILE A 90 -16.87 -8.62 11.81
N GLY A 91 -17.98 -7.91 12.03
CA GLY A 91 -19.33 -8.42 11.76
C GLY A 91 -19.54 -8.79 10.28
N SER A 92 -20.38 -9.80 10.03
CA SER A 92 -20.65 -10.35 8.70
C SER A 92 -21.39 -9.39 7.75
N GLU A 93 -21.77 -8.18 8.20
CA GLU A 93 -22.54 -7.20 7.42
C GLU A 93 -21.70 -6.19 6.61
N VAL A 94 -20.46 -5.91 6.99
CA VAL A 94 -19.58 -4.92 6.32
C VAL A 94 -19.00 -5.42 4.99
N LYS A 95 -19.58 -5.12 3.83
CA LYS A 95 -18.91 -5.38 2.53
C LYS A 95 -17.54 -4.65 2.48
N GLY A 96 -16.45 -5.37 2.72
CA GLY A 96 -15.11 -4.82 2.83
C GLY A 96 -14.10 -5.59 1.98
N GLY A 97 -13.03 -4.90 1.58
CA GLY A 97 -11.99 -5.44 0.71
C GLY A 97 -10.82 -6.07 1.45
N VAL A 98 -9.68 -6.14 0.75
CA VAL A 98 -8.37 -6.53 1.27
C VAL A 98 -7.58 -5.25 1.54
N GLY A 99 -7.14 -5.06 2.77
CA GLY A 99 -6.25 -3.99 3.17
C GLY A 99 -4.79 -4.42 3.12
N LEU A 100 -3.89 -3.47 2.87
CA LEU A 100 -2.45 -3.69 3.04
C LEU A 100 -2.10 -3.63 4.53
N GLY A 101 -1.53 -4.71 5.05
CA GLY A 101 -1.00 -4.72 6.41
C GLY A 101 0.29 -3.90 6.50
N PHE A 102 0.45 -3.15 7.59
CA PHE A 102 1.70 -2.50 7.95
C PHE A 102 2.11 -2.90 9.36
N VAL A 103 3.41 -2.96 9.64
CA VAL A 103 3.88 -3.32 10.98
C VAL A 103 3.67 -2.12 11.91
N VAL A 104 2.90 -2.32 12.98
CA VAL A 104 2.78 -1.32 14.04
C VAL A 104 3.98 -1.51 14.96
N GLN A 105 4.90 -0.56 14.92
CA GLN A 105 5.98 -0.50 15.90
C GLN A 105 5.43 0.08 17.20
N GLU A 106 4.72 -0.72 17.99
CA GLU A 106 4.65 -0.46 19.43
C GLU A 106 6.02 -0.80 20.01
N GLU A 107 6.84 0.24 20.20
CA GLU A 107 8.20 0.19 20.78
C GLU A 107 9.15 -0.87 20.18
N ALA A 108 10.10 -0.37 19.39
CA ALA A 108 11.13 -1.10 18.66
C ALA A 108 12.19 -1.86 19.53
N ALA A 109 11.79 -2.68 20.52
CA ALA A 109 12.75 -3.34 21.41
C ALA A 109 12.79 -4.89 21.37
N ALA A 110 11.75 -5.60 20.87
CA ALA A 110 11.66 -7.05 21.12
C ALA A 110 11.40 -7.95 19.89
N ALA A 111 11.20 -7.41 18.68
CA ALA A 111 11.01 -8.22 17.48
C ALA A 111 12.36 -8.69 16.92
N ARG A 112 12.88 -9.70 17.60
CA ARG A 112 14.00 -10.60 17.29
C ARG A 112 14.39 -10.65 15.81
N ARG A 113 15.67 -10.37 15.57
CA ARG A 113 16.43 -10.75 14.37
C ARG A 113 16.18 -12.23 14.03
N PRO A 114 15.95 -12.61 12.76
CA PRO A 114 15.92 -14.00 12.38
C PRO A 114 17.30 -14.65 12.65
N THR A 115 17.31 -15.82 13.28
CA THR A 115 18.51 -16.53 13.77
C THR A 115 19.37 -17.17 12.68
N TRP A 116 19.22 -16.78 11.41
CA TRP A 116 19.93 -17.38 10.27
C TRP A 116 21.16 -16.59 9.80
N GLN A 117 21.52 -15.46 10.44
CA GLN A 117 22.75 -14.70 10.17
C GLN A 117 23.93 -15.06 11.11
N ARG A 118 24.12 -16.36 11.40
CA ARG A 118 25.38 -16.86 11.97
C ARG A 118 25.81 -18.11 11.21
N ARG A 119 26.43 -17.91 10.05
CA ARG A 119 27.53 -18.73 9.53
C ARG A 119 28.47 -17.83 8.76
#